data_AF-A0A1H1UYG9-F1
#
_entry.id   AF-A0A1H1UYG9-F1
#
_cell.length_a   1.000
_cell.length_b   1.000
_cell.length_c   1.000
_cell.angle_alpha   90.00
_cell.angle_beta   90.00
_cell.angle_gamma   90.00
#
_symmetry.space_group_name_H-M   'P 1'
#
loop_
_entity.id
_entity.type
_entity.pdbx_description
1 polymer ?
#
loop_
_entity_poly.entity_id
_entity_poly.type
_entity_poly.pdbx_seq_one_letter_code
_entity_poly.pdbx_strand_id
1 'polypeptide(L)'
;MDIDSLINLLQWPAMVVTLVAAWLVGSRNRIKRLAGFICFISSNLLWVAWGWHADAWALIALQIGLFLMNLRGTRKNAEPPPA
;
A
#
# COMPACT_ATOMS: atom_id res chain seq x y z
N MET A 1 -27.00 -5.60 5.21
CA MET A 1 -26.01 -4.68 4.63
C MET A 1 -25.49 -5.36 3.38
N ASP A 2 -25.84 -4.84 2.21
CA ASP A 2 -25.51 -5.50 0.94
C ASP A 2 -24.00 -5.45 0.68
N ILE A 3 -23.46 -6.49 0.04
CA ILE A 3 -22.02 -6.58 -0.25
C ILE A 3 -21.54 -5.38 -1.07
N ASP A 4 -22.36 -4.88 -2.00
CA ASP A 4 -22.08 -3.67 -2.76
C ASP A 4 -21.91 -2.42 -1.90
N SER A 5 -22.68 -2.31 -0.80
CA SER A 5 -22.54 -1.19 0.15
C SER A 5 -21.25 -1.29 0.96
N LEU A 6 -20.88 -2.51 1.36
CA LEU A 6 -19.62 -2.79 2.07
C LEU A 6 -18.40 -2.49 1.18
N ILE A 7 -18.47 -2.82 -0.10
CA ILE A 7 -17.40 -2.55 -1.06
C ILE A 7 -17.31 -1.05 -1.34
N ASN A 8 -18.42 -0.35 -1.57
CA ASN A 8 -18.39 1.11 -1.75
C ASN A 8 -17.79 1.86 -0.54
N LEU A 9 -18.02 1.35 0.69
CA LEU A 9 -17.43 1.91 1.90
C LEU A 9 -15.92 1.64 2.01
N LEU A 10 -15.42 0.57 1.38
CA LEU A 10 -14.04 0.09 1.46
C LEU A 10 -13.01 1.11 0.94
N GLN A 11 -13.40 2.06 0.08
CA GLN A 11 -12.51 3.10 -0.44
C GLN A 11 -11.90 3.95 0.69
N TRP A 12 -12.69 4.23 1.74
CA TRP A 12 -12.30 5.13 2.83
C TRP A 12 -11.25 4.49 3.75
N PRO A 13 -11.44 3.26 4.27
CA PRO A 13 -10.38 2.54 4.96
C PRO A 13 -9.15 2.34 4.06
N ALA A 14 -9.34 2.07 2.76
CA ALA A 14 -8.20 1.90 1.83
C ALA A 14 -7.35 3.17 1.79
N MET A 15 -7.96 4.35 1.67
CA MET A 15 -7.27 5.64 1.74
C MET A 15 -6.52 5.83 3.06
N VAL A 16 -7.19 5.62 4.19
CA VAL A 16 -6.59 5.82 5.53
C VAL A 16 -5.37 4.92 5.71
N VAL A 17 -5.48 3.64 5.35
CA VAL A 17 -4.37 2.68 5.43
C VAL A 17 -3.23 3.09 4.50
N THR A 18 -3.53 3.61 3.30
CA THR A 18 -2.51 4.10 2.36
C THR A 18 -1.74 5.30 2.93
N LEU A 19 -2.43 6.25 3.55
CA LEU A 19 -1.80 7.43 4.18
C LEU A 19 -0.93 7.03 5.37
N VAL A 20 -1.41 6.15 6.24
CA VAL A 20 -0.65 5.63 7.39
C VAL A 20 0.59 4.88 6.92
N ALA A 21 0.46 4.06 5.88
CA ALA A 21 1.57 3.35 5.29
C ALA A 21 2.63 4.30 4.72
N ALA A 22 2.23 5.31 3.95
CA ALA A 22 3.14 6.33 3.40
C ALA A 22 3.89 7.09 4.51
N TRP A 23 3.18 7.46 5.59
CA TRP A 23 3.77 8.11 6.76
C TRP A 23 4.82 7.24 7.45
N LEU A 24 4.52 5.95 7.65
CA LEU A 24 5.42 5.00 8.28
C LEU A 24 6.64 4.66 7.41
N VAL A 25 6.48 4.56 6.09
CA VAL A 25 7.59 4.33 5.14
C VAL A 25 8.51 5.54 5.06
N GLY A 26 7.99 6.76 5.18
CA GLY A 26 8.80 7.99 5.24
C GLY A 26 9.62 8.14 6.52
N SER A 27 9.34 7.35 7.56
CA SER A 27 10.07 7.42 8.83
C SER A 27 11.48 6.80 8.74
N ARG A 28 12.49 7.51 9.28
CA ARG A 28 13.91 7.10 9.33
C ARG A 28 14.22 5.82 10.12
N ASN A 29 13.23 5.20 10.78
CA ASN A 29 13.42 4.09 11.69
C ASN A 29 13.12 2.75 10.99
N ARG A 30 14.09 1.81 10.96
CA ARG A 30 14.01 0.52 10.24
C ARG A 30 12.74 -0.27 10.56
N ILE A 31 12.34 -0.33 11.84
CA ILE A 31 11.16 -1.08 12.29
C ILE A 31 9.87 -0.40 11.79
N LYS A 32 9.80 0.94 11.87
CA LYS A 32 8.65 1.72 11.36
C LYS A 32 8.53 1.59 9.84
N ARG A 33 9.66 1.49 9.12
CA ARG A 33 9.68 1.28 7.66
C ARG A 33 9.13 -0.08 7.26
N LEU A 34 9.45 -1.15 8.00
CA LEU A 34 8.91 -2.49 7.78
C LEU A 34 7.40 -2.52 8.07
N ALA A 35 6.97 -1.93 9.18
CA ALA A 35 5.55 -1.80 9.53
C ALA A 35 4.78 -0.99 8.47
N GLY A 36 5.36 0.10 7.98
CA GLY A 36 4.83 0.89 6.87
C GLY A 36 4.71 0.08 5.58
N PHE A 37 5.68 -0.78 5.28
CA PHE A 37 5.62 -1.65 4.11
C PHE A 37 4.51 -2.69 4.19
N ILE A 38 4.34 -3.35 5.34
CA ILE A 38 3.24 -4.29 5.58
C ILE A 38 1.89 -3.55 5.45
N CYS A 39 1.78 -2.36 6.04
CA CYS A 39 0.60 -1.52 5.94
C CYS A 39 0.32 -1.11 4.48
N PHE A 40 1.36 -0.83 3.70
CA PHE A 40 1.25 -0.50 2.27
C PHE A 40 0.72 -1.68 1.45
N ILE A 41 1.18 -2.90 1.72
CA ILE A 41 0.66 -4.13 1.10
C ILE A 41 -0.82 -4.31 1.42
N SER A 42 -1.22 -4.15 2.68
CA SER A 42 -2.62 -4.25 3.10
C SER A 42 -3.50 -3.22 2.39
N SER A 43 -3.04 -1.98 2.24
CA SER A 43 -3.74 -0.95 1.45
C SER A 43 -3.88 -1.34 -0.02
N ASN A 44 -2.82 -1.90 -0.62
CA ASN A 44 -2.85 -2.35 -2.02
C ASN A 44 -3.89 -3.44 -2.24
N LEU A 45 -3.94 -4.44 -1.35
CA LEU A 45 -4.96 -5.49 -1.42
C LEU A 45 -6.38 -4.93 -1.29
N LEU A 46 -6.58 -3.93 -0.42
CA LEU A 46 -7.89 -3.28 -0.25
C LEU A 46 -8.34 -2.56 -1.53
N TRP A 47 -7.42 -1.82 -2.16
CA TRP A 47 -7.68 -1.14 -3.42
C TRP A 47 -7.87 -2.10 -4.60
N VAL A 48 -7.18 -3.24 -4.62
CA VAL A 48 -7.39 -4.28 -5.64
C VAL A 48 -8.76 -4.94 -5.49
N ALA A 49 -9.16 -5.28 -4.26
CA ALA A 49 -10.48 -5.85 -3.98
C ALA A 49 -11.61 -4.88 -4.37
N TRP A 50 -11.46 -3.60 -4.05
CA TRP A 50 -12.40 -2.56 -4.46
C TRP A 50 -12.41 -2.37 -5.98
N GLY A 51 -11.22 -2.24 -6.59
CA GLY A 51 -11.07 -1.98 -8.02
C GLY A 51 -11.56 -3.13 -8.90
N TRP A 52 -11.47 -4.37 -8.43
CA TRP A 52 -12.04 -5.52 -9.14
C TRP A 52 -13.57 -5.43 -9.22
N HIS A 53 -14.21 -4.96 -8.16
CA HIS A 53 -15.67 -4.79 -8.13
C HIS A 53 -16.14 -3.55 -8.92
N ALA A 54 -15.31 -2.51 -8.95
CA ALA A 54 -15.58 -1.26 -9.65
C ALA A 54 -15.05 -1.22 -11.11
N ASP A 55 -14.57 -2.35 -11.64
CA ASP A 55 -13.89 -2.45 -12.96
C ASP A 55 -12.77 -1.40 -13.16
N ALA A 56 -12.13 -0.99 -12.07
CA ALA A 56 -11.11 0.06 -12.03
C ALA A 56 -9.70 -0.48 -12.32
N TRP A 57 -9.50 -1.06 -13.51
CA TRP A 57 -8.25 -1.71 -13.93
C TRP A 57 -7.02 -0.81 -13.88
N ALA A 58 -7.19 0.48 -14.20
CA ALA A 58 -6.11 1.47 -14.12
C ALA A 58 -5.59 1.66 -12.68
N LEU A 59 -6.51 1.62 -11.71
CA LEU A 59 -6.18 1.77 -10.30
C LEU A 59 -5.46 0.51 -9.79
N ILE A 60 -5.89 -0.68 -10.20
CA ILE A 60 -5.18 -1.94 -9.91
C ILE A 60 -3.74 -1.91 -10.44
N ALA A 61 -3.55 -1.49 -11.69
CA ALA A 61 -2.21 -1.38 -12.29
C ALA A 61 -1.32 -0.38 -11.54
N LEU A 62 -1.88 0.76 -11.12
CA LEU A 62 -1.19 1.77 -10.33
C LEU A 62 -0.72 1.20 -8.98
N GLN A 63 -1.59 0.46 -8.29
CA GLN A 63 -1.27 -0.20 -7.03
C GLN A 63 -0.09 -1.17 -7.20
N ILE A 64 -0.10 -2.02 -8.22
CA ILE A 64 1.02 -2.92 -8.53
C ILE A 64 2.32 -2.14 -8.76
N GLY A 65 2.27 -1.05 -9.54
CA GLY A 65 3.43 -0.18 -9.79
C GLY A 65 4.01 0.42 -8.51
N LEU A 66 3.15 0.95 -7.63
CA LEU A 66 3.55 1.54 -6.35
C LEU A 66 4.16 0.51 -5.40
N PHE A 67 3.62 -0.71 -5.39
CA PHE A 67 4.17 -1.82 -4.61
C PHE A 67 5.60 -2.17 -5.08
N LEU A 68 5.81 -2.34 -6.39
CA LEU A 68 7.13 -2.62 -6.96
C LEU A 68 8.13 -1.49 -6.68
N MET A 69 7.69 -0.24 -6.75
CA MET A 69 8.53 0.93 -6.50
C MET A 69 8.97 1.02 -5.02
N ASN A 70 8.04 0.73 -4.09
CA ASN A 70 8.34 0.63 -2.65
C ASN A 70 9.29 -0.54 -2.34
N LEU A 71 9.09 -1.70 -2.98
CA LEU A 71 9.96 -2.87 -2.82
C LEU A 71 11.39 -2.59 -3.31
N ARG A 72 11.54 -1.85 -4.41
CA ARG A 72 12.85 -1.41 -4.91
C ARG A 72 13.53 -0.43 -3.94
N GLY A 73 12.78 0.52 -3.40
CA GLY A 73 13.29 1.50 -2.44
C GLY A 73 13.77 0.89 -1.12
N THR A 74 13.10 -0.17 -0.64
CA THR A 74 13.51 -0.85 0.60
C THR A 74 14.77 -1.69 0.43
N ARG A 75 14.97 -2.35 -0.72
CA ARG A 75 16.20 -3.12 -1.02
C ARG A 75 17.45 -2.22 -1.06
N LYS A 76 17.37 -1.03 -1.65
CA LYS A 76 18.50 -0.07 -1.69
C LYS A 76 18.90 0.46 -0.31
N ASN A 77 17.96 0.59 0.62
CA ASN A 77 18.24 1.07 1.98
C ASN A 77 18.71 -0.06 2.95
N ALA A 78 18.98 -1.26 2.44
CA ALA A 78 19.51 -2.39 3.22
C ALA A 78 21.01 -2.61 3.00
N GLU A 79 21.63 -1.96 2.02
CA GLU A 79 23.09 -1.99 1.85
C GLU A 79 23.77 -1.32 3.05
N PRO A 80 24.69 -2.02 3.74
CA PRO A 80 25.59 -1.37 4.68
C PRO A 80 26.45 -0.35 3.91
N PRO A 81 26.88 0.75 4.54
CA PRO A 81 27.90 1.61 3.94
C PRO A 81 29.11 0.75 3.53
N PRO A 82 29.74 1.00 2.36
CA PRO A 82 30.98 0.32 2.03
C PRO A 82 32.02 0.59 3.13
N ALA A 83 32.69 -0.48 3.56
CA ALA A 83 33.70 -0.50 4.62
C ALA A 83 35.00 0.20 4.21
#